data_AF-A0A7C4RZG9-F1
#
_entry.id   AF-A0A7C4RZG9-F1
#
_cell.length_a   1.000
_cell.length_b   1.000
_cell.length_c   1.000
_cell.angle_alpha   90.00
_cell.angle_beta   90.00
_cell.angle_gamma   90.00
#
_symmetry.space_group_name_H-M   'P 1'
#
loop_
_entity.id
_entity.type
_entity.pdbx_description
1 polymer ?
#
loop_
_entity_poly.entity_id
_entity_poly.type
_entity_poly.pdbx_seq_one_letter_code
_entity_poly.pdbx_strand_id
1 'polypeptide(L)'
;MMLKQFYLYHNIAVYVIVSIIFLNITFLNFHTIVLSQRDVYDLLQIDVIADGSIHVGVYCYFVELPFSIPYIPSSITPNYLDLEFILGKGVNCFIRLDLNAMSESEADVYAYKIIGIVEDWLRVKFNMTMRVPGQLNAPQIGLIRWMDYIFDTHGDLNYDVILDEFFSFKPRDGWMQIIEKKAMSQGDRIFLEVYSGSRYGKLIIRKYFRNYFNFKVGNTYILDLFELFNITVPIKFNGNSRVIITLLSYTKPLEFFLMEYVYLYPELYSQLTIYSNFRAEIVSINIPFEYSVGIRGSSITIENIKDGKYTLRAGDTVDYMKIAFQIVEYGFKLLDLGFINIFGIILALICVSSTVFIIYKLRFRKSY
;
A
#
# COMPACT_ATOMS: atom_id res chain seq x y z
N MET A 1 -59.08 -32.32 5.32
CA MET A 1 -57.76 -32.89 4.95
C MET A 1 -57.01 -32.03 3.93
N MET A 2 -57.66 -31.58 2.84
CA MET A 2 -57.03 -30.71 1.82
C MET A 2 -56.43 -29.39 2.33
N LEU A 3 -57.07 -28.72 3.30
CA LEU A 3 -56.58 -27.42 3.80
C LEU A 3 -55.20 -27.52 4.48
N LYS A 4 -54.92 -28.62 5.20
CA LYS A 4 -53.64 -28.84 5.87
C LYS A 4 -52.51 -29.14 4.88
N GLN A 5 -52.81 -29.90 3.82
CA GLN A 5 -51.84 -30.15 2.74
C GLN A 5 -51.53 -28.85 1.99
N PHE A 6 -52.55 -28.03 1.67
CA PHE A 6 -52.34 -26.75 1.01
C PHE A 6 -51.44 -25.81 1.85
N TYR A 7 -51.69 -25.71 3.16
CA TYR A 7 -50.83 -24.92 4.06
C TYR A 7 -49.39 -25.42 4.12
N LEU A 8 -49.18 -26.74 4.12
CA LEU A 8 -47.85 -27.33 4.13
C LEU A 8 -47.09 -27.00 2.84
N TYR A 9 -47.73 -27.17 1.68
CA TYR A 9 -47.11 -26.84 0.38
C TYR A 9 -46.84 -25.34 0.25
N HIS A 10 -47.74 -24.49 0.74
CA HIS A 10 -47.54 -23.04 0.75
C HIS A 10 -46.33 -22.64 1.61
N ASN A 11 -46.20 -23.19 2.82
CA ASN A 11 -45.08 -22.90 3.71
C ASN A 11 -43.73 -23.39 3.14
N ILE A 12 -43.71 -24.57 2.50
CA ILE A 12 -42.51 -25.08 1.83
C ILE A 12 -42.12 -24.17 0.65
N ALA A 13 -43.09 -23.76 -0.17
CA ALA A 13 -42.83 -22.86 -1.30
C ALA A 13 -42.29 -21.50 -0.83
N VAL A 14 -42.88 -20.92 0.23
CA VAL A 14 -42.38 -19.67 0.82
C VAL A 14 -40.96 -19.84 1.34
N TYR A 15 -40.65 -20.93 2.03
CA TYR A 15 -39.30 -21.19 2.55
C TYR A 15 -38.28 -21.31 1.41
N VAL A 16 -38.59 -22.07 0.35
CA VAL A 16 -37.72 -22.22 -0.83
C VAL A 16 -37.48 -20.87 -1.52
N ILE A 17 -38.51 -20.06 -1.69
CA ILE A 17 -38.39 -18.73 -2.32
C ILE A 17 -37.50 -17.81 -1.46
N VAL A 18 -37.71 -17.79 -0.14
CA VAL A 18 -36.89 -16.98 0.79
C VAL A 18 -35.43 -17.45 0.77
N SER A 19 -35.17 -18.76 0.76
CA SER A 19 -33.81 -19.29 0.65
C SER A 19 -33.14 -18.93 -0.68
N ILE A 20 -33.86 -18.98 -1.80
CA ILE A 20 -33.33 -18.57 -3.12
C ILE A 20 -33.03 -17.06 -3.12
N ILE A 21 -33.91 -16.23 -2.57
CA ILE A 21 -33.68 -14.78 -2.49
C ILE A 21 -32.46 -14.48 -1.61
N PHE A 22 -32.35 -15.13 -0.44
CA PHE A 22 -31.21 -14.96 0.45
C PHE A 22 -29.89 -15.42 -0.20
N LEU A 23 -29.90 -16.54 -0.92
CA LEU A 23 -28.74 -17.03 -1.66
C LEU A 23 -28.33 -16.04 -2.77
N ASN A 24 -29.29 -15.48 -3.50
CA ASN A 24 -29.03 -14.49 -4.55
C ASN A 24 -28.52 -13.16 -3.97
N ILE A 25 -29.06 -12.67 -2.85
CA ILE A 25 -28.58 -11.46 -2.18
C ILE A 25 -27.17 -11.67 -1.64
N THR A 26 -26.89 -12.83 -1.04
CA THR A 26 -25.55 -13.18 -0.54
C THR A 26 -24.55 -13.28 -1.70
N PHE A 27 -24.96 -13.90 -2.82
CA PHE A 27 -24.17 -13.98 -4.03
C PHE A 27 -23.92 -12.59 -4.64
N LEU A 28 -24.93 -11.71 -4.71
CA LEU A 28 -24.80 -10.33 -5.17
C LEU A 28 -23.90 -9.49 -4.27
N ASN A 29 -23.99 -9.63 -2.94
CA ASN A 29 -23.13 -8.91 -1.99
C ASN A 29 -21.68 -9.40 -2.08
N PHE A 30 -21.46 -10.71 -2.17
CA PHE A 30 -20.14 -11.28 -2.43
C PHE A 30 -19.58 -10.77 -3.76
N HIS A 31 -20.41 -10.76 -4.81
CA HIS A 31 -20.01 -10.25 -6.11
C HIS A 31 -19.69 -8.75 -6.06
N THR A 32 -20.42 -7.95 -5.28
CA THR A 32 -20.20 -6.50 -5.15
C THR A 32 -18.92 -6.18 -4.37
N ILE A 33 -18.59 -6.94 -3.33
CA ILE A 33 -17.30 -6.84 -2.61
C ILE A 33 -16.14 -7.25 -3.53
N VAL A 34 -16.33 -8.30 -4.33
CA VAL A 34 -15.34 -8.74 -5.33
C VAL A 34 -15.21 -7.75 -6.49
N LEU A 35 -16.28 -7.04 -6.86
CA LEU A 35 -16.29 -6.08 -7.97
C LEU A 35 -15.77 -4.69 -7.57
N SER A 36 -16.02 -4.20 -6.35
CA SER A 36 -15.49 -2.91 -5.88
C SER A 36 -13.96 -2.91 -5.72
N GLN A 37 -13.36 -4.09 -5.59
CA GLN A 37 -11.90 -4.28 -5.60
C GLN A 37 -11.30 -4.29 -7.02
N ARG A 38 -12.08 -4.31 -8.11
CA ARG A 38 -11.57 -4.47 -9.49
C ARG A 38 -11.10 -3.19 -10.19
N ASP A 39 -11.30 -2.00 -9.61
CA ASP A 39 -10.90 -0.76 -10.30
C ASP A 39 -9.38 -0.62 -10.43
N VAL A 40 -8.61 -1.31 -9.58
CA VAL A 40 -7.15 -1.35 -9.57
C VAL A 40 -6.68 -2.80 -9.48
N TYR A 41 -5.97 -3.25 -10.51
CA TYR A 41 -5.37 -4.58 -10.57
C TYR A 41 -4.15 -4.71 -9.65
N ASP A 42 -3.28 -3.70 -9.68
CA ASP A 42 -2.08 -3.64 -8.86
C ASP A 42 -1.73 -2.19 -8.44
N LEU A 43 -0.91 -2.09 -7.40
CA LEU A 43 -0.44 -0.82 -6.86
C LEU A 43 1.06 -0.90 -6.64
N LEU A 44 1.77 0.13 -7.10
CA LEU A 44 3.13 0.45 -6.68
C LEU A 44 3.08 1.67 -5.75
N GLN A 45 3.51 1.48 -4.51
CA GLN A 45 3.68 2.54 -3.53
C GLN A 45 5.16 2.70 -3.21
N ILE A 46 5.67 3.93 -3.32
CA ILE A 46 7.06 4.27 -3.00
C ILE A 46 7.05 5.44 -2.04
N ASP A 47 7.68 5.28 -0.89
CA ASP A 47 7.83 6.32 0.11
C ASP A 47 9.34 6.59 0.31
N VAL A 48 9.79 7.75 -0.14
CA VAL A 48 11.11 8.28 0.21
C VAL A 48 10.98 8.89 1.60
N ILE A 49 11.62 8.31 2.60
CA ILE A 49 11.48 8.72 4.00
C ILE A 49 12.49 9.81 4.31
N ALA A 50 12.15 10.72 5.22
CA ALA A 50 12.99 11.86 5.60
C ALA A 50 14.37 11.47 6.17
N ASP A 51 14.56 10.23 6.63
CA ASP A 51 15.86 9.71 7.05
C ASP A 51 16.77 9.25 5.89
N GLY A 52 16.30 9.37 4.64
CA GLY A 52 17.02 8.94 3.45
C GLY A 52 16.71 7.53 2.99
N SER A 53 15.92 6.76 3.74
CA SER A 53 15.51 5.42 3.34
C SER A 53 14.40 5.46 2.29
N ILE A 54 14.26 4.37 1.52
CA ILE A 54 13.13 4.18 0.60
C ILE A 54 12.35 2.95 1.05
N HIS A 55 11.05 3.10 1.24
CA HIS A 55 10.12 2.00 1.42
C HIS A 55 9.33 1.79 0.14
N VAL A 56 9.29 0.56 -0.36
CA VAL A 56 8.53 0.20 -1.56
C VAL A 56 7.55 -0.91 -1.21
N GLY A 57 6.28 -0.70 -1.51
CA GLY A 57 5.23 -1.70 -1.44
C GLY A 57 4.66 -1.95 -2.82
N VAL A 58 4.64 -3.21 -3.23
CA VAL A 58 4.00 -3.64 -4.48
C VAL A 58 2.84 -4.55 -4.11
N TYR A 59 1.66 -4.27 -4.64
CA TYR A 59 0.43 -4.95 -4.31
C TYR A 59 -0.19 -5.49 -5.59
N CYS A 60 -0.59 -6.75 -5.62
CA CYS A 60 -1.45 -7.32 -6.65
C CYS A 60 -2.71 -7.81 -5.97
N TYR A 61 -3.86 -7.26 -6.34
CA TYR A 61 -5.13 -7.54 -5.68
C TYR A 61 -5.76 -8.86 -6.16
N PHE A 62 -5.24 -9.45 -7.23
CA PHE A 62 -5.81 -10.62 -7.89
C PHE A 62 -4.72 -11.60 -8.30
N VAL A 63 -4.23 -12.39 -7.33
CA VAL A 63 -3.39 -13.55 -7.61
C VAL A 63 -4.19 -14.83 -7.47
N GLU A 64 -4.08 -15.75 -8.43
CA GLU A 64 -4.71 -17.07 -8.33
C GLU A 64 -3.92 -17.94 -7.33
N LEU A 65 -4.64 -18.55 -6.39
CA LEU A 65 -4.03 -19.30 -5.30
C LEU A 65 -3.75 -20.75 -5.71
N PRO A 66 -2.62 -21.34 -5.28
CA PRO A 66 -2.32 -22.75 -5.53
C PRO A 66 -3.12 -23.70 -4.62
N PHE A 67 -3.83 -23.17 -3.63
CA PHE A 67 -4.71 -23.87 -2.71
C PHE A 67 -6.08 -23.19 -2.65
N SER A 68 -7.06 -23.86 -2.06
CA SER A 68 -8.39 -23.29 -1.85
C SER A 68 -8.74 -23.33 -0.37
N ILE A 69 -9.06 -22.16 0.18
CA ILE A 69 -9.67 -22.06 1.51
C ILE A 69 -11.16 -22.34 1.36
N PRO A 70 -11.72 -23.32 2.10
CA PRO A 70 -13.14 -23.63 2.01
C PRO A 70 -13.98 -22.40 2.33
N TYR A 71 -15.17 -22.32 1.74
CA TYR A 71 -16.17 -21.33 2.13
C TYR A 71 -16.58 -21.55 3.58
N ILE A 72 -16.58 -20.47 4.36
CA ILE A 72 -16.95 -20.42 5.76
C ILE A 72 -18.05 -19.36 5.87
N PRO A 73 -19.22 -19.72 6.44
CA PRO A 73 -20.31 -18.78 6.62
C PRO A 73 -19.86 -17.51 7.36
N SER A 74 -20.28 -16.36 6.85
CA SER A 74 -20.08 -15.04 7.46
C SER A 74 -21.41 -14.30 7.44
N SER A 75 -21.69 -13.52 8.49
CA SER A 75 -22.89 -12.69 8.58
C SER A 75 -22.56 -11.22 8.41
N ILE A 76 -21.55 -10.72 9.13
CA ILE A 76 -21.26 -9.29 9.22
C ILE A 76 -19.81 -9.01 8.86
N THR A 77 -18.88 -9.81 9.39
CA THR A 77 -17.44 -9.64 9.14
C THR A 77 -16.95 -10.68 8.15
N PRO A 78 -16.04 -10.31 7.23
CA PRO A 78 -15.44 -11.30 6.35
C PRO A 78 -14.55 -12.25 7.15
N ASN A 79 -14.60 -13.53 6.79
CA ASN A 79 -13.63 -14.51 7.22
C ASN A 79 -12.40 -14.43 6.30
N TYR A 80 -11.21 -14.23 6.86
CA TYR A 80 -10.00 -14.14 6.07
C TYR A 80 -8.77 -14.72 6.80
N LEU A 81 -7.75 -14.99 5.99
CA LEU A 81 -6.43 -15.45 6.35
C LEU A 81 -5.42 -14.42 5.83
N ASP A 82 -4.50 -13.99 6.69
CA ASP A 82 -3.34 -13.19 6.33
C ASP A 82 -2.07 -13.96 6.68
N LEU A 83 -1.22 -14.19 5.68
CA LEU A 83 0.14 -14.70 5.88
C LEU A 83 1.12 -13.55 5.78
N GLU A 84 2.04 -13.43 6.74
CA GLU A 84 3.21 -12.56 6.66
C GLU A 84 4.46 -13.42 6.69
N PHE A 85 5.21 -13.44 5.59
CA PHE A 85 6.54 -14.02 5.53
C PHE A 85 7.60 -12.92 5.65
N ILE A 86 8.44 -13.00 6.69
CA ILE A 86 9.58 -12.09 6.88
C ILE A 86 10.87 -12.88 6.60
N LEU A 87 11.61 -12.46 5.57
CA LEU A 87 12.80 -13.19 5.14
C LEU A 87 13.87 -13.20 6.24
N GLY A 88 14.30 -14.39 6.64
CA GLY A 88 15.26 -14.61 7.74
C GLY A 88 14.66 -14.60 9.15
N LYS A 89 13.33 -14.55 9.28
CA LYS A 89 12.65 -14.77 10.56
C LYS A 89 11.71 -15.97 10.50
N GLY A 90 10.63 -15.89 9.74
CA GLY A 90 9.61 -16.93 9.70
C GLY A 90 8.33 -16.46 9.04
N VAL A 91 7.30 -17.30 9.12
CA VAL A 91 5.95 -17.02 8.62
C VAL A 91 5.01 -16.89 9.81
N ASN A 92 4.26 -15.80 9.85
CA ASN A 92 3.14 -15.59 10.75
C ASN A 92 1.85 -15.77 9.95
N CYS A 93 0.85 -16.39 10.55
CA CYS A 93 -0.44 -16.67 9.97
C CYS A 93 -1.52 -16.16 10.92
N PHE A 94 -2.25 -15.14 10.47
CA PHE A 94 -3.38 -14.54 11.15
C PHE A 94 -4.68 -15.01 10.51
N ILE A 95 -5.63 -15.49 11.30
CA ILE A 95 -6.95 -15.91 10.83
C ILE A 95 -8.02 -15.18 11.63
N ARG A 96 -8.95 -14.51 10.96
CA ARG A 96 -10.13 -13.89 11.58
C ARG A 96 -11.40 -14.60 11.14
N LEU A 97 -12.21 -15.03 12.11
CA LEU A 97 -13.48 -15.72 11.89
C LEU A 97 -14.67 -15.00 12.56
N ASP A 98 -15.79 -14.87 11.84
CA ASP A 98 -17.02 -14.20 12.28
C ASP A 98 -17.83 -15.06 13.25
N LEU A 99 -17.90 -14.66 14.52
CA LEU A 99 -18.66 -15.34 15.56
C LEU A 99 -20.15 -15.00 15.57
N ASN A 100 -20.62 -14.13 14.67
CA ASN A 100 -22.06 -13.92 14.47
C ASN A 100 -22.68 -15.04 13.63
N ALA A 101 -21.88 -15.73 12.82
CA ALA A 101 -22.33 -16.82 11.94
C ALA A 101 -22.01 -18.22 12.47
N MET A 102 -21.15 -18.33 13.50
CA MET A 102 -20.72 -19.61 14.07
C MET A 102 -20.40 -19.49 15.56
N SER A 103 -20.39 -20.62 16.25
CA SER A 103 -19.88 -20.73 17.62
C SER A 103 -18.35 -20.68 17.67
N GLU A 104 -17.79 -20.39 18.85
CA GLU A 104 -16.34 -20.43 19.06
C GLU A 104 -15.73 -21.79 18.77
N SER A 105 -16.42 -22.88 19.12
CA SER A 105 -15.92 -24.24 18.86
C SER A 105 -15.90 -24.58 17.37
N GLU A 106 -16.86 -24.08 16.59
CA GLU A 106 -16.83 -24.19 15.13
C GLU A 106 -15.69 -23.35 14.54
N ALA A 107 -15.47 -22.14 15.06
CA ALA A 107 -14.36 -21.29 14.65
C ALA A 107 -12.99 -21.97 14.90
N ASP A 108 -12.82 -22.63 16.05
CA ASP A 108 -11.59 -23.37 16.37
C ASP A 108 -11.32 -24.48 15.34
N VAL A 109 -12.36 -25.24 14.97
CA VAL A 109 -12.24 -26.30 13.95
C VAL A 109 -11.87 -25.73 12.58
N TYR A 110 -12.47 -24.60 12.18
CA TYR A 110 -12.13 -23.95 10.91
C TYR A 110 -10.70 -23.41 10.89
N ALA A 111 -10.23 -22.78 11.99
CA ALA A 111 -8.87 -22.27 12.09
C ALA A 111 -7.84 -23.39 11.90
N TYR A 112 -8.01 -24.54 12.56
CA TYR A 112 -7.12 -25.69 12.38
C TYR A 112 -7.22 -26.33 10.98
N LYS A 113 -8.39 -26.27 10.34
CA LYS A 113 -8.52 -26.73 8.96
C LYS A 113 -7.78 -25.83 7.98
N ILE A 114 -7.88 -24.50 8.16
CA ILE A 114 -7.16 -23.52 7.35
C ILE A 114 -5.65 -23.70 7.54
N ILE A 115 -5.16 -23.77 8.79
CA ILE A 115 -3.73 -23.87 9.04
C ILE A 115 -3.15 -25.16 8.45
N GLY A 116 -3.88 -26.29 8.50
CA GLY A 116 -3.45 -27.54 7.88
C GLY A 116 -3.23 -27.41 6.37
N ILE A 117 -4.10 -26.67 5.66
CA ILE A 117 -3.93 -26.39 4.23
C ILE A 117 -2.66 -25.56 3.97
N VAL A 118 -2.41 -24.55 4.80
CA VAL A 118 -1.23 -23.68 4.69
C VAL A 118 0.05 -24.44 5.03
N GLU A 119 0.03 -25.28 6.07
CA GLU A 119 1.14 -26.16 6.45
C GLU A 119 1.52 -27.11 5.31
N ASP A 120 0.53 -27.75 4.68
CA ASP A 120 0.75 -28.68 3.58
C ASP A 120 1.35 -27.96 2.36
N TRP A 121 0.86 -26.75 2.06
CA TRP A 121 1.37 -25.95 0.96
C TRP A 121 2.79 -25.45 1.20
N LEU A 122 3.05 -24.78 2.33
CA LEU A 122 4.38 -24.23 2.65
C LEU A 122 5.39 -25.27 3.13
N ARG A 123 4.92 -26.48 3.46
CA ARG A 123 5.72 -27.58 4.05
C ARG A 123 6.38 -27.17 5.36
N VAL A 124 5.65 -26.42 6.18
CA VAL A 124 6.07 -25.95 7.51
C VAL A 124 5.08 -26.40 8.57
N LYS A 125 5.46 -26.24 9.84
CA LYS A 125 4.54 -26.41 10.97
C LYS A 125 4.34 -25.09 11.70
N PHE A 126 3.09 -24.83 12.03
CA PHE A 126 2.66 -23.65 12.73
C PHE A 126 2.23 -24.02 14.15
N ASN A 127 2.60 -23.17 15.11
CA ASN A 127 2.09 -23.26 16.47
C ASN A 127 1.17 -22.08 16.72
N MET A 128 -0.01 -22.34 17.30
CA MET A 128 -0.90 -21.26 17.72
C MET A 128 -0.25 -20.51 18.88
N THR A 129 0.02 -19.23 18.68
CA THR A 129 0.60 -18.34 19.70
C THR A 129 -0.48 -17.52 20.39
N MET A 130 -1.59 -17.22 19.71
CA MET A 130 -2.68 -16.44 20.29
C MET A 130 -4.05 -16.86 19.77
N ARG A 131 -5.04 -16.74 20.66
CA ARG A 131 -6.47 -16.86 20.37
C ARG A 131 -7.19 -15.74 21.12
N VAL A 132 -7.74 -14.77 20.40
CA VAL A 132 -8.31 -13.55 20.99
C VAL A 132 -9.75 -13.35 20.51
N PRO A 133 -10.75 -13.37 21.41
CA PRO A 133 -12.10 -12.95 21.05
C PRO A 133 -12.13 -11.43 20.89
N GLY A 134 -12.70 -10.97 19.79
CA GLY A 134 -12.93 -9.56 19.51
C GLY A 134 -14.43 -9.24 19.46
N GLN A 135 -14.77 -8.02 19.86
CA GLN A 135 -16.11 -7.50 19.70
C GLN A 135 -16.12 -5.98 19.48
N LEU A 136 -17.06 -5.53 18.65
CA LEU A 136 -17.31 -4.12 18.39
C LEU A 136 -18.82 -3.89 18.35
N ASN A 137 -19.31 -2.90 19.10
CA ASN A 137 -20.69 -2.47 18.98
C ASN A 137 -20.79 -1.29 18.00
N ALA A 138 -21.35 -1.53 16.81
CA ALA A 138 -21.51 -0.53 15.76
C ALA A 138 -22.97 -0.04 15.72
N PRO A 139 -23.25 1.28 15.78
CA PRO A 139 -24.62 1.81 15.87
C PRO A 139 -25.58 1.34 14.75
N GLN A 140 -25.08 1.03 13.56
CA GLN A 140 -25.88 0.69 12.39
C GLN A 140 -25.96 -0.81 12.10
N ILE A 141 -25.00 -1.60 12.60
CA ILE A 141 -24.81 -3.01 12.25
C ILE A 141 -25.02 -3.91 13.48
N GLY A 142 -25.03 -3.33 14.69
CA GLY A 142 -25.20 -4.03 15.95
C GLY A 142 -23.87 -4.55 16.49
N LEU A 143 -23.96 -5.59 17.32
CA LEU A 143 -22.79 -6.24 17.91
C LEU A 143 -22.11 -7.11 16.85
N ILE A 144 -20.85 -6.80 16.58
CA ILE A 144 -19.96 -7.55 15.72
C ILE A 144 -19.04 -8.35 16.62
N ARG A 145 -18.93 -9.66 16.41
CA ARG A 145 -18.06 -10.55 17.18
C ARG A 145 -17.18 -11.34 16.24
N TRP A 146 -15.93 -11.54 16.62
CA TRP A 146 -14.99 -12.35 15.86
C TRP A 146 -14.02 -13.07 16.77
N MET A 147 -13.30 -14.04 16.21
CA MET A 147 -12.16 -14.69 16.87
C MET A 147 -10.94 -14.51 15.97
N ASP A 148 -9.88 -13.99 16.56
CA ASP A 148 -8.57 -13.85 15.94
C ASP A 148 -7.65 -14.97 16.42
N TYR A 149 -7.04 -15.69 15.48
CA TYR A 149 -6.04 -16.72 15.73
C TYR A 149 -4.71 -16.29 15.13
N ILE A 150 -3.64 -16.41 15.91
CA ILE A 150 -2.28 -16.11 15.48
C ILE A 150 -1.48 -17.40 15.58
N PHE A 151 -0.82 -17.74 14.49
CA PHE A 151 0.01 -18.92 14.36
C PHE A 151 1.37 -18.51 13.83
N ASP A 152 2.44 -19.01 14.45
CA ASP A 152 3.80 -18.69 14.04
C ASP A 152 4.59 -19.97 13.76
N THR A 153 5.47 -19.92 12.77
CA THR A 153 6.42 -20.99 12.52
C THR A 153 7.54 -20.98 13.55
N HIS A 154 7.99 -22.16 13.99
CA HIS A 154 9.15 -22.32 14.87
C HIS A 154 10.19 -23.27 14.26
N GLY A 155 11.46 -23.07 14.59
CA GLY A 155 12.56 -23.94 14.20
C GLY A 155 13.28 -23.51 12.91
N ASP A 156 14.12 -24.42 12.40
CA ASP A 156 14.91 -24.19 11.19
C ASP A 156 14.02 -24.30 9.94
N LEU A 157 13.75 -23.17 9.31
CA LEU A 157 12.92 -23.09 8.10
C LEU A 157 13.79 -23.07 6.85
N ASN A 158 13.34 -23.76 5.81
CA ASN A 158 13.90 -23.58 4.48
C ASN A 158 13.24 -22.35 3.82
N TYR A 159 13.84 -21.18 4.04
CA TYR A 159 13.35 -19.92 3.51
C TYR A 159 13.28 -19.88 1.98
N ASP A 160 14.16 -20.60 1.28
CA ASP A 160 14.17 -20.64 -0.18
C ASP A 160 12.94 -21.36 -0.73
N VAL A 161 12.51 -22.45 -0.09
CA VAL A 161 11.29 -23.19 -0.45
C VAL A 161 10.05 -22.33 -0.25
N ILE A 162 9.94 -21.68 0.91
CA ILE A 162 8.81 -20.77 1.20
C ILE A 162 8.78 -19.63 0.19
N LEU A 163 9.94 -19.04 -0.10
CA LEU A 163 10.06 -17.96 -1.06
C LEU A 163 9.69 -18.42 -2.48
N ASP A 164 10.09 -19.62 -2.90
CA ASP A 164 9.67 -20.21 -4.17
C ASP A 164 8.16 -20.39 -4.27
N GLU A 165 7.51 -20.83 -3.19
CA GLU A 165 6.06 -20.98 -3.15
C GLU A 165 5.36 -19.63 -3.37
N PHE A 166 5.74 -18.56 -2.66
CA PHE A 166 5.17 -17.22 -2.87
C PHE A 166 5.45 -16.65 -4.27
N PHE A 167 6.63 -16.90 -4.85
CA PHE A 167 6.98 -16.40 -6.18
C PHE A 167 6.38 -17.25 -7.31
N SER A 168 5.91 -18.47 -7.04
CA SER A 168 5.35 -19.39 -8.04
C SER A 168 4.06 -18.87 -8.68
N PHE A 169 3.25 -18.10 -7.95
CA PHE A 169 2.01 -17.48 -8.43
C PHE A 169 2.11 -15.97 -8.61
N LYS A 170 3.34 -15.43 -8.64
CA LYS A 170 3.59 -14.04 -9.01
C LYS A 170 3.04 -13.78 -10.43
N PRO A 171 2.24 -12.72 -10.65
CA PRO A 171 1.73 -12.40 -11.98
C PRO A 171 2.87 -12.04 -12.94
N ARG A 172 2.71 -12.41 -14.21
CA ARG A 172 3.69 -12.13 -15.28
C ARG A 172 3.68 -10.68 -15.74
N ASP A 173 2.60 -9.97 -15.48
CA ASP A 173 2.36 -8.60 -15.89
C ASP A 173 2.16 -7.70 -14.67
N GLY A 174 2.28 -6.39 -14.86
CA GLY A 174 2.08 -5.39 -13.83
C GLY A 174 3.31 -5.10 -12.96
N TRP A 175 3.11 -4.30 -11.92
CA TRP A 175 4.16 -3.81 -11.03
C TRP A 175 4.89 -4.92 -10.29
N MET A 176 4.27 -6.09 -10.10
CA MET A 176 4.94 -7.18 -9.40
C MET A 176 6.22 -7.62 -10.10
N GLN A 177 6.33 -7.39 -11.42
CA GLN A 177 7.54 -7.66 -12.19
C GLN A 177 8.80 -7.00 -11.61
N ILE A 178 8.68 -5.84 -10.95
CA ILE A 178 9.84 -5.09 -10.44
C ILE A 178 10.60 -5.81 -9.32
N ILE A 179 9.96 -6.76 -8.63
CA ILE A 179 10.58 -7.50 -7.54
C ILE A 179 10.93 -8.89 -8.01
N GLU A 180 12.23 -9.19 -8.12
CA GLU A 180 12.73 -10.53 -8.37
C GLU A 180 13.11 -11.26 -7.09
N LYS A 181 12.99 -12.59 -7.07
CA LYS A 181 13.41 -13.44 -5.94
C LYS A 181 14.83 -13.11 -5.49
N LYS A 182 15.76 -12.98 -6.44
CA LYS A 182 17.18 -12.71 -6.19
C LYS A 182 17.44 -11.33 -5.56
N ALA A 183 16.50 -10.40 -5.71
CA ALA A 183 16.60 -9.06 -5.13
C ALA A 183 16.07 -9.01 -3.69
N MET A 184 15.47 -10.08 -3.18
CA MET A 184 14.96 -10.15 -1.80
C MET A 184 16.12 -10.23 -0.81
N SER A 185 15.98 -9.52 0.30
CA SER A 185 17.00 -9.38 1.36
C SER A 185 16.38 -9.59 2.74
N GLN A 186 17.21 -9.93 3.74
CA GLN A 186 16.73 -10.16 5.10
C GLN A 186 15.89 -8.99 5.62
N GLY A 187 14.73 -9.30 6.19
CA GLY A 187 13.77 -8.31 6.68
C GLY A 187 12.76 -7.81 5.64
N ASP A 188 12.94 -8.11 4.35
CA ASP A 188 11.89 -7.91 3.34
C ASP A 188 10.68 -8.80 3.68
N ARG A 189 9.49 -8.33 3.29
CA ARG A 189 8.23 -8.95 3.70
C ARG A 189 7.35 -9.30 2.51
N ILE A 190 6.70 -10.45 2.59
CA ILE A 190 5.66 -10.88 1.67
C ILE A 190 4.38 -11.09 2.47
N PHE A 191 3.28 -10.50 2.04
CA PHE A 191 1.96 -10.70 2.62
C PHE A 191 1.04 -11.36 1.62
N LEU A 192 0.23 -12.30 2.08
CA LEU A 192 -0.85 -12.89 1.30
C LEU A 192 -2.14 -12.85 2.10
N GLU A 193 -3.09 -12.06 1.61
CA GLU A 193 -4.44 -11.93 2.18
C GLU A 193 -5.41 -12.77 1.33
N VAL A 194 -6.15 -13.66 1.98
CA VAL A 194 -7.07 -14.61 1.34
C VAL A 194 -8.41 -14.61 2.06
N TYR A 195 -9.48 -14.33 1.30
CA TYR A 195 -10.85 -14.44 1.80
C TYR A 195 -11.38 -15.87 1.65
N SER A 196 -12.13 -16.32 2.64
CA SER A 196 -12.75 -17.65 2.62
C SER A 196 -13.63 -17.87 1.39
N GLY A 197 -13.50 -19.05 0.76
CA GLY A 197 -14.22 -19.41 -0.47
C GLY A 197 -13.69 -18.76 -1.75
N SER A 198 -12.71 -17.86 -1.67
CA SER A 198 -12.06 -17.26 -2.83
C SER A 198 -10.99 -18.19 -3.43
N ARG A 199 -10.87 -18.19 -4.76
CA ARG A 199 -9.70 -18.74 -5.48
C ARG A 199 -8.59 -17.72 -5.70
N TYR A 200 -8.86 -16.46 -5.34
CA TYR A 200 -7.94 -15.35 -5.52
C TYR A 200 -7.57 -14.77 -4.16
N GLY A 201 -6.33 -14.32 -4.05
CA GLY A 201 -5.83 -13.55 -2.93
C GLY A 201 -5.20 -12.24 -3.37
N LYS A 202 -4.73 -11.49 -2.38
CA LYS A 202 -3.96 -10.27 -2.57
C LYS A 202 -2.54 -10.49 -2.08
N LEU A 203 -1.59 -10.38 -3.01
CA LEU A 203 -0.17 -10.52 -2.74
C LEU A 203 0.45 -9.14 -2.58
N ILE A 204 1.20 -8.94 -1.50
CA ILE A 204 1.90 -7.70 -1.21
C ILE A 204 3.37 -8.04 -0.97
N ILE A 205 4.29 -7.35 -1.64
CA ILE A 205 5.71 -7.46 -1.34
C ILE A 205 6.20 -6.09 -0.90
N ARG A 206 6.86 -6.03 0.26
CA ARG A 206 7.45 -4.82 0.82
C ARG A 206 8.95 -4.95 0.91
N LYS A 207 9.65 -3.93 0.40
CA LYS A 207 11.10 -3.83 0.38
C LYS A 207 11.55 -2.53 1.03
N TYR A 208 12.65 -2.59 1.77
CA TYR A 208 13.17 -1.44 2.49
C TYR A 208 14.65 -1.18 2.19
N PHE A 209 14.95 -0.06 1.55
CA PHE A 209 16.31 0.39 1.22
C PHE A 209 16.76 1.41 2.27
N ARG A 210 17.49 0.94 3.28
CA ARG A 210 17.99 1.78 4.38
C ARG A 210 19.03 2.78 3.89
N ASN A 211 18.90 4.04 4.32
CA ASN A 211 19.87 5.10 4.06
C ASN A 211 20.28 5.22 2.58
N TYR A 212 19.33 5.02 1.67
CA TYR A 212 19.60 5.06 0.22
C TYR A 212 20.08 6.44 -0.21
N PHE A 213 19.43 7.49 0.29
CA PHE A 213 19.86 8.86 0.16
C PHE A 213 20.57 9.33 1.44
N ASN A 214 21.55 10.20 1.28
CA ASN A 214 22.17 10.95 2.38
C ASN A 214 21.83 12.43 2.21
N PHE A 215 20.67 12.83 2.72
CA PHE A 215 20.13 14.16 2.46
C PHE A 215 20.98 15.28 3.05
N LYS A 216 21.11 16.34 2.26
CA LYS A 216 21.76 17.61 2.60
C LYS A 216 20.98 18.72 1.92
N VAL A 217 20.72 19.79 2.66
CA VAL A 217 20.06 21.00 2.15
C VAL A 217 20.85 21.55 0.95
N GLY A 218 20.14 21.98 -0.08
CA GLY A 218 20.67 22.51 -1.32
C GLY A 218 21.00 21.45 -2.37
N ASN A 219 21.14 20.18 -1.99
CA ASN A 219 21.45 19.11 -2.93
C ASN A 219 20.21 18.60 -3.68
N THR A 220 20.43 18.18 -4.93
CA THR A 220 19.45 17.49 -5.77
C THR A 220 19.71 16.00 -5.76
N TYR A 221 18.64 15.22 -5.65
CA TYR A 221 18.63 13.76 -5.64
C TYR A 221 17.74 13.24 -6.76
N ILE A 222 18.05 12.04 -7.24
CA ILE A 222 17.28 11.38 -8.30
C ILE A 222 16.79 10.04 -7.73
N LEU A 223 15.47 9.87 -7.71
CA LEU A 223 14.84 8.57 -7.54
C LEU A 223 14.66 7.96 -8.93
N ASP A 224 15.49 6.98 -9.27
CA ASP A 224 15.35 6.15 -10.47
C ASP A 224 14.86 4.77 -10.05
N LEU A 225 13.60 4.46 -10.33
CA LEU A 225 13.00 3.21 -9.91
C LEU A 225 13.58 1.99 -10.65
N PHE A 226 13.91 2.16 -11.93
CA PHE A 226 14.43 1.06 -12.74
C PHE A 226 15.85 0.71 -12.31
N GLU A 227 16.66 1.72 -12.00
CA GLU A 227 17.98 1.51 -11.41
C GLU A 227 17.88 0.88 -10.01
N LEU A 228 16.97 1.38 -9.15
CA LEU A 228 16.78 0.88 -7.78
C LEU A 228 16.50 -0.63 -7.72
N PHE A 229 15.74 -1.15 -8.68
CA PHE A 229 15.38 -2.56 -8.77
C PHE A 229 16.19 -3.34 -9.83
N ASN A 230 17.17 -2.69 -10.49
CA ASN A 230 17.96 -3.27 -11.57
C ASN A 230 17.10 -3.88 -12.69
N ILE A 231 16.07 -3.14 -13.12
CA ILE A 231 15.13 -3.53 -14.17
C ILE A 231 15.70 -3.12 -15.52
N THR A 232 15.88 -4.08 -16.43
CA THR A 232 16.42 -3.82 -17.78
C THR A 232 15.37 -4.00 -18.88
N VAL A 233 14.15 -4.37 -18.54
CA VAL A 233 13.06 -4.66 -19.49
C VAL A 233 11.82 -3.81 -19.17
N PRO A 234 11.05 -3.37 -20.18
CA PRO A 234 9.79 -2.67 -19.95
C PRO A 234 8.78 -3.53 -19.19
N ILE A 235 8.05 -2.91 -18.27
CA ILE A 235 6.95 -3.52 -17.53
C ILE A 235 5.68 -3.33 -18.34
N LYS A 236 4.95 -4.42 -18.59
CA LYS A 236 3.66 -4.42 -19.31
C LYS A 236 2.51 -4.56 -18.34
N PHE A 237 1.40 -3.88 -18.59
CA PHE A 237 0.23 -3.89 -17.71
C PHE A 237 -0.96 -4.63 -18.32
N ASN A 238 -1.66 -5.44 -17.51
CA ASN A 238 -2.84 -6.21 -17.91
C ASN A 238 -4.16 -5.66 -17.34
N GLY A 239 -4.11 -4.57 -16.59
CA GLY A 239 -5.27 -3.97 -15.96
C GLY A 239 -5.01 -2.50 -15.63
N ASN A 240 -5.98 -1.88 -14.97
CA ASN A 240 -5.76 -0.54 -14.40
C ASN A 240 -4.77 -0.65 -13.25
N SER A 241 -3.73 0.17 -13.29
CA SER A 241 -2.65 0.11 -12.31
C SER A 241 -2.54 1.43 -11.58
N ARG A 242 -2.19 1.37 -10.30
CA ARG A 242 -1.97 2.56 -9.49
C ARG A 242 -0.49 2.73 -9.15
N VAL A 243 -0.03 3.98 -9.16
CA VAL A 243 1.29 4.37 -8.68
C VAL A 243 1.11 5.52 -7.70
N ILE A 244 1.77 5.42 -6.55
CA ILE A 244 1.84 6.47 -5.55
C ILE A 244 3.30 6.63 -5.15
N ILE A 245 3.83 7.84 -5.33
CA ILE A 245 5.20 8.17 -4.93
C ILE A 245 5.13 9.33 -3.94
N THR A 246 5.52 9.07 -2.70
CA THR A 246 5.63 10.06 -1.65
C THR A 246 7.08 10.49 -1.52
N LEU A 247 7.37 11.76 -1.80
CA LEU A 247 8.68 12.37 -1.55
C LEU A 247 8.71 12.96 -0.13
N LEU A 248 9.69 12.53 0.65
CA LEU A 248 9.89 12.85 2.07
C LEU A 248 8.67 12.59 2.94
N SER A 249 8.40 11.31 3.22
CA SER A 249 7.55 10.92 4.34
C SER A 249 8.26 11.20 5.67
N TYR A 250 7.58 11.89 6.57
CA TYR A 250 8.05 12.15 7.95
C TYR A 250 7.51 11.12 8.94
N THR A 251 7.03 9.98 8.44
CA THR A 251 6.55 8.87 9.25
C THR A 251 7.33 7.63 8.88
N LYS A 252 7.86 6.94 9.89
CA LYS A 252 8.49 5.64 9.70
C LYS A 252 7.45 4.65 9.14
N PRO A 253 7.85 3.74 8.23
CA PRO A 253 6.95 2.73 7.71
C PRO A 253 6.47 1.87 8.88
N LEU A 254 5.16 1.84 9.07
CA LEU A 254 4.51 1.03 10.09
C LEU A 254 4.54 -0.44 9.66
N GLU A 255 4.89 -1.32 10.59
CA GLU A 255 4.61 -2.75 10.43
C GLU A 255 3.09 -2.94 10.38
N PHE A 256 2.59 -3.78 9.47
CA PHE A 256 1.14 -3.90 9.19
C PHE A 256 0.34 -4.26 10.45
N PHE A 257 0.89 -5.16 11.28
CA PHE A 257 0.32 -5.51 12.59
C PHE A 257 0.18 -4.31 13.53
N LEU A 258 1.06 -3.31 13.44
CA LEU A 258 0.98 -2.14 14.31
C LEU A 258 -0.06 -1.12 13.87
N MET A 259 -0.56 -1.18 12.62
CA MET A 259 -1.51 -0.18 12.13
C MET A 259 -2.84 -0.23 12.89
N GLU A 260 -3.36 -1.42 13.20
CA GLU A 260 -4.59 -1.60 14.00
C GLU A 260 -4.36 -1.13 15.46
N TYR A 261 -3.16 -1.36 16.01
CA TYR A 261 -2.79 -0.93 17.36
C TYR A 261 -2.55 0.58 17.48
N VAL A 262 -2.03 1.24 16.45
CA VAL A 262 -1.76 2.68 16.49
C VAL A 262 -3.05 3.49 16.63
N TYR A 263 -4.17 3.01 16.09
CA TYR A 263 -5.49 3.61 16.34
C TYR A 263 -5.95 3.45 17.79
N LEU A 264 -5.54 2.36 18.45
CA LEU A 264 -5.87 2.08 19.85
C LEU A 264 -4.91 2.78 20.83
N TYR A 265 -3.69 3.11 20.39
CA TYR A 265 -2.61 3.66 21.22
C TYR A 265 -1.93 4.87 20.52
N PRO A 266 -2.53 6.07 20.58
CA PRO A 266 -2.04 7.28 19.91
C PRO A 266 -0.61 7.70 20.29
N GLU A 267 -0.12 7.32 21.46
CA GLU A 267 1.26 7.57 21.91
C GLU A 267 2.32 6.95 20.99
N LEU A 268 1.99 5.85 20.29
CA LEU A 268 2.87 5.20 19.33
C LEU A 268 3.12 6.07 18.09
N TYR A 269 2.20 6.98 17.74
CA TYR A 269 2.37 7.91 16.61
C TYR A 269 3.57 8.85 16.80
N SER A 270 3.81 9.29 18.05
CA SER A 270 4.94 10.17 18.35
C SER A 270 6.29 9.49 18.12
N GLN A 271 6.37 8.17 18.32
CA GLN A 271 7.58 7.37 18.12
C GLN A 271 7.89 7.10 16.64
N LEU A 272 6.87 7.21 15.79
CA LEU A 272 6.94 6.99 14.35
C LEU A 272 7.23 8.28 13.57
N THR A 273 7.07 9.44 14.21
CA THR A 273 7.31 10.74 13.59
C THR A 273 8.82 11.00 13.48
N ILE A 274 9.26 11.41 12.30
CA ILE A 274 10.62 11.85 12.02
C ILE A 274 10.63 13.38 12.02
N TYR A 275 11.31 13.96 13.01
CA TYR A 275 11.50 15.40 13.08
C TYR A 275 12.61 15.82 12.10
N SER A 276 12.26 16.67 11.15
CA SER A 276 13.19 17.26 10.19
C SER A 276 12.77 18.68 9.85
N ASN A 277 13.76 19.55 9.62
CA ASN A 277 13.60 20.95 9.23
C ASN A 277 13.79 21.15 7.72
N PHE A 278 13.81 20.09 6.91
CA PHE A 278 13.93 20.18 5.46
C PHE A 278 12.72 19.57 4.76
N ARG A 279 12.43 20.02 3.54
CA ARG A 279 11.41 19.51 2.63
C ARG A 279 11.97 19.22 1.24
N ALA A 280 11.19 18.53 0.42
CA ALA A 280 11.53 18.25 -0.97
C ALA A 280 10.84 19.28 -1.86
N GLU A 281 11.53 19.68 -2.91
CA GLU A 281 11.00 20.45 -4.03
C GLU A 281 11.21 19.62 -5.30
N ILE A 282 10.16 19.47 -6.11
CA ILE A 282 10.29 18.78 -7.39
C ILE A 282 11.14 19.63 -8.33
N VAL A 283 12.20 19.05 -8.88
CA VAL A 283 13.01 19.65 -9.95
C VAL A 283 12.49 19.19 -11.30
N SER A 284 12.28 17.87 -11.47
CA SER A 284 11.71 17.31 -12.69
C SER A 284 11.07 15.95 -12.44
N ILE A 285 9.99 15.64 -13.15
CA ILE A 285 9.35 14.33 -13.16
C ILE A 285 9.42 13.81 -14.59
N ASN A 286 10.08 12.67 -14.77
CA ASN A 286 10.19 11.99 -16.06
C ASN A 286 9.59 10.59 -15.92
N ILE A 287 8.29 10.48 -16.21
CA ILE A 287 7.51 9.24 -16.16
C ILE A 287 6.64 9.13 -17.42
N PRO A 288 6.43 7.93 -17.99
CA PRO A 288 5.83 7.74 -19.32
C PRO A 288 4.29 7.71 -19.30
N PHE A 289 3.66 8.25 -18.26
CA PHE A 289 2.20 8.32 -18.13
C PHE A 289 1.79 9.64 -17.49
N GLU A 290 0.52 10.01 -17.67
CA GLU A 290 -0.02 11.23 -17.06
C GLU A 290 -0.15 11.09 -15.54
N TYR A 291 0.06 12.17 -14.81
CA TYR A 291 0.04 12.17 -13.35
C TYR A 291 -0.52 13.47 -12.78
N SER A 292 -0.86 13.42 -11.50
CA SER A 292 -1.12 14.58 -10.66
C SER A 292 -0.06 14.68 -9.56
N VAL A 293 0.18 15.92 -9.13
CA VAL A 293 1.03 16.22 -7.97
C VAL A 293 0.16 16.84 -6.90
N GLY A 294 0.21 16.26 -5.70
CA GLY A 294 -0.48 16.73 -4.52
C GLY A 294 0.47 17.00 -3.37
N ILE A 295 -0.02 17.72 -2.36
CA ILE A 295 0.68 17.91 -1.09
C ILE A 295 -0.16 17.25 -0.01
N ARG A 296 0.44 16.32 0.74
CA ARG A 296 -0.20 15.64 1.87
C ARG A 296 0.59 15.92 3.14
N GLY A 297 0.11 16.87 3.92
CA GLY A 297 0.88 17.42 5.05
C GLY A 297 2.10 18.17 4.54
N SER A 298 3.30 17.73 4.92
CA SER A 298 4.59 18.28 4.45
C SER A 298 5.23 17.49 3.31
N SER A 299 4.62 16.39 2.88
CA SER A 299 5.14 15.51 1.83
C SER A 299 4.51 15.84 0.47
N ILE A 300 5.29 15.63 -0.59
CA ILE A 300 4.79 15.72 -1.97
C ILE A 300 4.37 14.32 -2.41
N THR A 301 3.19 14.20 -3.01
CA THR A 301 2.70 12.93 -3.57
C THR A 301 2.53 13.06 -5.07
N ILE A 302 3.03 12.10 -5.82
CA ILE A 302 2.84 11.97 -7.27
C ILE A 302 2.02 10.71 -7.49
N GLU A 303 0.86 10.84 -8.13
CA GLU A 303 -0.03 9.72 -8.44
C GLU A 303 -0.39 9.69 -9.91
N ASN A 304 -0.57 8.49 -10.47
CA ASN A 304 -1.02 8.31 -11.86
C ASN A 304 -2.54 8.52 -12.01
N ILE A 305 -3.07 9.56 -11.36
CA ILE A 305 -4.48 9.94 -11.41
C ILE A 305 -4.57 11.30 -12.08
N LYS A 306 -5.43 11.41 -13.10
CA LYS A 306 -5.79 12.67 -13.74
C LYS A 306 -7.30 12.73 -13.92
N ASP A 307 -7.90 13.87 -13.56
CA ASP A 307 -9.35 14.07 -13.61
C ASP A 307 -10.16 12.95 -12.92
N GLY A 308 -9.63 12.46 -11.79
CA GLY A 308 -10.25 11.39 -10.99
C GLY A 308 -10.15 9.98 -11.59
N LYS A 309 -9.33 9.77 -12.62
CA LYS A 309 -9.17 8.46 -13.29
C LYS A 309 -7.71 8.02 -13.32
N TYR A 310 -7.48 6.72 -13.20
CA TYR A 310 -6.16 6.11 -13.41
C TYR A 310 -5.73 6.22 -14.87
N THR A 311 -4.47 6.60 -15.06
CA THR A 311 -3.87 6.87 -16.37
C THR A 311 -3.09 5.67 -16.92
N LEU A 312 -2.69 4.71 -16.06
CA LEU A 312 -2.08 3.45 -16.47
C LEU A 312 -3.15 2.36 -16.63
N ARG A 313 -3.18 1.75 -17.81
CA ARG A 313 -4.21 0.81 -18.24
C ARG A 313 -3.61 -0.44 -18.87
N ALA A 314 -4.47 -1.41 -19.13
CA ALA A 314 -4.09 -2.62 -19.86
C ALA A 314 -3.51 -2.29 -21.24
N GLY A 315 -2.37 -2.90 -21.57
CA GLY A 315 -1.62 -2.68 -22.80
C GLY A 315 -0.52 -1.61 -22.71
N ASP A 316 -0.54 -0.77 -21.67
CA ASP A 316 0.50 0.22 -21.46
C ASP A 316 1.83 -0.44 -21.10
N THR A 317 2.92 0.27 -21.37
CA THR A 317 4.28 -0.14 -21.02
C THR A 317 5.01 0.98 -20.31
N VAL A 318 5.72 0.64 -19.24
CA VAL A 318 6.61 1.57 -18.53
C VAL A 318 8.03 1.01 -18.63
N ASP A 319 8.95 1.82 -19.13
CA ASP A 319 10.36 1.46 -19.34
C ASP A 319 11.34 2.39 -18.60
N TYR A 320 10.83 3.46 -17.98
CA TYR A 320 11.57 4.31 -17.06
C TYR A 320 10.64 4.98 -16.05
N MET A 321 11.19 5.38 -14.90
CA MET A 321 10.51 6.24 -13.94
C MET A 321 11.56 6.97 -13.10
N LYS A 322 11.74 8.28 -13.39
CA LYS A 322 12.75 9.10 -12.73
C LYS A 322 12.16 10.38 -12.18
N ILE A 323 12.45 10.66 -10.91
CA ILE A 323 12.03 11.90 -10.25
C ILE A 323 13.27 12.56 -9.64
N ALA A 324 13.57 13.78 -10.10
CA ALA A 324 14.59 14.61 -9.51
C ALA A 324 13.94 15.60 -8.52
N PHE A 325 14.49 15.69 -7.32
CA PHE A 325 14.01 16.57 -6.28
C PHE A 325 15.16 17.19 -5.49
N GLN A 326 14.98 18.41 -5.03
CA GLN A 326 15.96 19.14 -4.22
C GLN A 326 15.51 19.16 -2.76
N ILE A 327 16.46 18.99 -1.84
CA ILE A 327 16.21 19.18 -0.41
C ILE A 327 16.43 20.65 -0.06
N VAL A 328 15.42 21.29 0.51
CA VAL A 328 15.46 22.71 0.93
C VAL A 328 15.02 22.85 2.39
N GLU A 329 15.38 23.95 3.05
CA GLU A 329 14.89 24.21 4.42
C GLU A 329 13.39 24.48 4.45
N TYR A 330 12.75 24.10 5.54
CA TYR A 330 11.33 24.37 5.76
C TYR A 330 11.10 25.89 5.84
N GLY A 331 10.20 26.41 4.99
CA GLY A 331 9.98 27.86 4.86
C GLY A 331 10.86 28.55 3.82
N PHE A 332 11.85 27.85 3.25
CA PHE A 332 12.56 28.33 2.08
C PHE A 332 11.60 28.37 0.88
N LYS A 333 11.38 29.55 0.32
CA LYS A 333 10.81 29.68 -1.02
C LYS A 333 12.00 29.62 -1.97
N LEU A 334 11.98 28.71 -2.95
CA LEU A 334 12.81 28.84 -4.14
C LEU A 334 12.71 30.30 -4.60
N LEU A 335 13.85 30.91 -4.91
CA LEU A 335 13.90 32.28 -5.43
C LEU A 335 12.98 32.34 -6.64
N ASP A 336 11.76 32.79 -6.38
CA ASP A 336 10.78 33.05 -7.41
C ASP A 336 11.32 34.29 -8.12
N LEU A 337 12.15 34.04 -9.14
CA LEU A 337 12.58 35.05 -10.10
C LEU A 337 11.40 35.49 -10.97
N GLY A 338 10.22 35.59 -10.36
CA GLY A 338 9.07 36.26 -10.93
C GLY A 338 9.45 37.67 -11.32
N PHE A 339 8.76 38.16 -12.35
CA PHE A 339 9.04 39.42 -13.04
C PHE A 339 9.30 40.60 -12.09
N ILE A 340 8.58 40.64 -10.96
CA ILE A 340 8.68 41.69 -9.93
C ILE A 340 10.06 41.71 -9.25
N ASN A 341 10.63 40.54 -8.92
CA ASN A 341 11.93 40.45 -8.26
C ASN A 341 13.06 40.80 -9.23
N ILE A 342 12.97 40.37 -10.49
CA ILE A 342 13.91 40.78 -11.55
C ILE A 342 13.85 42.30 -11.74
N PHE A 343 12.65 42.87 -11.82
CA PHE A 343 12.47 44.33 -11.98
C PHE A 343 13.03 45.10 -10.78
N GLY A 344 12.82 44.61 -9.56
CA GLY A 344 13.37 45.20 -8.34
C GLY A 344 14.90 45.21 -8.32
N ILE A 345 15.53 44.09 -8.73
CA ILE A 345 17.00 43.99 -8.82
C ILE A 345 17.54 44.96 -9.89
N ILE A 346 16.91 45.03 -11.06
CA ILE A 346 17.29 45.97 -12.13
C ILE A 346 17.17 47.42 -11.66
N LEU A 347 16.07 47.78 -10.97
CA LEU A 347 15.84 49.13 -10.48
C LEU A 347 16.91 49.53 -9.44
N ALA A 348 17.27 48.62 -8.54
CA ALA A 348 18.33 48.84 -7.56
C ALA A 348 19.69 49.08 -8.24
N LEU A 349 20.04 48.28 -9.26
CA LEU A 349 21.27 48.45 -10.04
C LEU A 349 21.30 49.81 -10.77
N ILE A 350 20.17 50.24 -11.35
CA ILE A 350 20.05 51.55 -11.99
C ILE A 350 20.25 52.67 -10.97
N CYS A 351 19.62 52.60 -9.80
CA CYS A 351 19.79 53.61 -8.74
C CYS A 351 21.26 53.73 -8.30
N VAL A 352 21.94 52.61 -8.02
CA VAL A 352 23.35 52.62 -7.63
C VAL A 352 24.23 53.20 -8.74
N SER A 353 24.01 52.78 -9.99
CA SER A 353 24.75 53.29 -11.14
C SER A 353 24.55 54.80 -11.33
N SER A 354 23.33 55.28 -11.12
CA SER A 354 22.97 56.69 -11.20
C SER A 354 23.67 57.50 -10.11
N THR A 355 23.69 57.00 -8.87
CA THR A 355 24.39 57.65 -7.76
C THR A 355 25.89 57.74 -8.01
N VAL A 356 26.51 56.64 -8.48
CA VAL A 356 27.94 56.63 -8.84
C VAL A 356 28.22 57.64 -9.96
N PHE A 357 27.38 57.68 -10.99
CA PHE A 357 27.51 58.63 -12.09
C PHE A 357 27.37 60.09 -11.63
N ILE A 358 26.42 60.39 -10.75
CA ILE A 358 26.23 61.74 -10.18
C ILE A 358 27.46 62.13 -9.35
N ILE A 359 27.96 61.25 -8.48
CA ILE A 359 29.16 61.49 -7.68
C ILE A 359 30.37 61.75 -8.58
N TYR A 360 30.55 60.93 -9.62
CA TYR A 360 31.61 61.09 -10.61
C TYR A 360 31.53 62.47 -11.28
N LYS A 361 30.35 62.87 -11.76
CA LYS A 361 30.13 64.15 -12.43
C LYS A 361 30.34 65.35 -11.50
N LEU A 362 29.92 65.25 -10.23
CA LEU A 362 30.12 66.29 -9.22
C LEU A 362 31.60 66.44 -8.83
N ARG A 363 32.37 65.34 -8.79
CA ARG A 363 33.82 65.40 -8.58
C ARG A 363 34.54 66.06 -9.75
N PHE A 364 34.18 65.72 -10.99
CA PHE A 364 34.78 66.34 -12.18
C PHE A 364 34.49 67.84 -12.33
N ARG A 365 33.33 68.32 -11.84
CA ARG A 365 33.00 69.76 -11.83
C ARG A 365 33.79 70.59 -10.82
N LYS A 366 34.43 69.98 -9.83
CA LYS A 366 35.30 70.69 -8.85
C LYS A 366 36.75 70.85 -9.32
N SER A 367 37.12 70.26 -10.46
CA SER A 367 38.47 70.32 -11.04
C SER A 367 38.58 71.25 -12.25
N TYR A 368 37.61 72.13 -12.47
CA TYR A 368 37.67 73.24 -13.42
C TYR A 368 37.56 74.58 -12.69
#